data_AF-A0A8S3Z8C7-F1
#
_entry.id   AF-A0A8S3Z8C7-F1
#
_cell.length_a   1.000
_cell.length_b   1.000
_cell.length_c   1.000
_cell.angle_alpha   90.00
_cell.angle_beta   90.00
_cell.angle_gamma   90.00
#
_symmetry.space_group_name_H-M   'P 1'
#
loop_
_entity.id
_entity.type
_entity.pdbx_description
1 polymer ?
#
loop_
_entity_poly.entity_id
_entity_poly.type
_entity_poly.pdbx_seq_one_letter_code
_entity_poly.pdbx_strand_id
1 'polypeptide(L)'
;MKIAILLFACVALASGAQKCTNQGGILKYNGKPCASTTRYDDGHKGACGCGAANSDAPFAWNLQDLVTAPNQMIYDDGGQNTWCGRNCGKCVQLTPTGGFIPGLGNSPRDNNPHIFMITNDCPVQGNEEWCGQAGKPGTNHGNTHGYEAHFDLQNNKGQVGNGLGWDNPEVTWQYVDCPQDFKNKFNQCQCH
;
A
#
# COMPACT_ATOMS: atom_id res chain seq x y z
N MET A 1 39.38 29.96 39.26
CA MET A 1 39.21 28.80 38.37
C MET A 1 37.73 28.72 38.00
N LYS A 2 37.33 29.17 36.81
CA LYS A 2 35.92 29.24 36.39
C LYS A 2 35.58 27.97 35.64
N ILE A 3 34.72 27.13 36.21
CA ILE A 3 34.23 25.90 35.59
C ILE A 3 33.14 26.29 34.60
N ALA A 4 33.42 26.15 33.31
CA ALA A 4 32.43 26.31 32.25
C ALA A 4 31.70 24.97 32.09
N ILE A 5 30.41 24.96 32.47
CA ILE A 5 29.51 23.83 32.24
C ILE A 5 29.04 23.94 30.79
N LEU A 6 29.55 23.06 29.91
CA LEU A 6 29.00 22.89 28.56
C LEU A 6 27.63 22.20 28.70
N LEU A 7 26.55 22.95 28.45
CA LEU A 7 25.25 22.37 28.14
C LEU A 7 25.34 21.69 26.76
N PHE A 8 25.36 20.37 26.75
CA PHE A 8 25.03 19.59 25.57
C PHE A 8 23.54 19.76 25.28
N ALA A 9 23.22 20.57 24.28
CA ALA A 9 21.89 20.57 23.68
C ALA A 9 21.70 19.23 22.94
N CYS A 10 20.94 18.31 23.53
CA CYS A 10 20.39 17.18 22.79
C CYS A 10 19.46 17.74 21.71
N VAL A 11 19.98 17.86 20.48
CA VAL A 11 19.13 18.02 19.30
C VAL A 11 18.34 16.73 19.19
N ALA A 12 17.07 16.77 19.64
CA ALA A 12 16.12 15.73 19.30
C ALA A 12 15.97 15.78 17.78
N LEU A 13 16.72 14.94 17.07
CA LEU A 13 16.40 14.55 15.71
C LEU A 13 14.98 14.01 15.78
N ALA A 14 14.00 14.81 15.36
CA ALA A 14 12.65 14.32 15.13
C ALA A 14 12.77 13.27 14.01
N SER A 15 13.00 12.02 14.41
CA SER A 15 13.08 10.90 13.49
C SER A 15 11.78 10.87 12.71
N GLY A 16 11.86 10.92 11.38
CA GLY A 16 10.72 10.86 10.46
C GLY A 16 9.99 9.51 10.46
N ALA A 17 9.87 8.87 11.61
CA ALA A 17 9.19 7.60 11.83
C ALA A 17 7.69 7.65 11.46
N GLN A 18 6.97 6.56 11.75
CA GLN A 18 5.52 6.46 11.60
C GLN A 18 4.84 7.68 12.22
N LYS A 19 4.02 8.38 11.43
CA LYS A 19 3.27 9.57 11.87
C LYS A 19 1.84 9.24 12.24
N CYS A 20 1.31 8.11 11.74
CA CYS A 20 0.03 7.62 12.19
C CYS A 20 0.13 7.14 13.64
N THR A 21 -0.93 7.39 14.41
CA THR A 21 -1.02 7.01 15.81
C THR A 21 -2.12 5.99 16.02
N ASN A 22 -1.95 5.10 17.00
CA ASN A 22 -2.95 4.08 17.31
C ASN A 22 -4.20 4.75 17.88
N GLN A 23 -5.34 4.55 17.20
CA GLN A 23 -6.64 5.09 17.57
C GLN A 23 -7.69 3.98 17.46
N GLY A 24 -7.86 3.23 18.54
CA GLY A 24 -8.83 2.13 18.62
C GLY A 24 -8.32 0.81 18.04
N GLY A 25 -7.02 0.54 18.12
CA GLY A 25 -6.40 -0.71 17.65
C GLY A 25 -5.79 -0.63 16.26
N ILE A 26 -5.99 0.49 15.54
CA ILE A 26 -5.47 0.71 14.19
C ILE A 26 -4.77 2.07 14.09
N LEU A 27 -3.78 2.17 13.21
CA LEU A 27 -3.08 3.43 12.95
C LEU A 27 -3.92 4.39 12.10
N LYS A 28 -4.03 5.65 12.57
CA LYS A 28 -4.73 6.75 11.88
C LYS A 28 -3.89 8.02 11.85
N TYR A 29 -4.12 8.86 10.85
CA TYR A 29 -3.54 10.19 10.73
C TYR A 29 -4.64 11.20 10.44
N ASN A 30 -4.82 12.18 11.33
CA ASN A 30 -5.92 13.16 11.28
C ASN A 30 -7.31 12.49 11.10
N GLY A 31 -7.54 11.41 11.83
CA GLY A 31 -8.79 10.64 11.81
C GLY A 31 -8.96 9.71 10.59
N LYS A 32 -8.08 9.77 9.59
CA LYS A 32 -8.11 8.88 8.42
C LYS A 32 -7.33 7.60 8.70
N PRO A 33 -7.82 6.42 8.26
CA PRO A 33 -7.08 5.18 8.40
C PRO A 33 -5.79 5.21 7.59
N CYS A 34 -4.74 4.64 8.17
CA CYS A 34 -3.46 4.51 7.52
C CYS A 34 -3.25 3.11 6.95
N ALA A 35 -2.41 3.03 5.93
CA ALA A 35 -1.91 1.81 5.35
C ALA A 35 -0.39 1.84 5.31
N SER A 36 0.18 0.64 5.38
CA SER A 36 1.58 0.43 4.98
C SER A 36 1.63 0.14 3.49
N THR A 37 2.78 0.43 2.87
CA THR A 37 3.02 0.11 1.46
C THR A 37 4.33 -0.63 1.32
N THR A 38 4.39 -1.57 0.37
CA THR A 38 5.63 -2.12 -0.15
C THR A 38 5.65 -1.98 -1.68
N ARG A 39 6.69 -2.46 -2.33
CA ARG A 39 6.77 -2.57 -3.79
C ARG A 39 7.06 -4.01 -4.16
N TYR A 40 6.42 -4.49 -5.21
CA TYR A 40 6.69 -5.80 -5.79
C TYR A 40 6.93 -5.72 -7.30
N ASP A 41 7.56 -6.78 -7.78
CA ASP A 41 7.71 -7.08 -9.20
C ASP A 41 7.81 -8.60 -9.35
N ASP A 42 6.72 -9.23 -9.79
CA ASP A 42 6.63 -10.68 -9.98
C ASP A 42 6.39 -11.08 -11.46
N GLY A 43 6.02 -10.12 -12.32
CA GLY A 43 5.72 -10.35 -13.73
C GLY A 43 4.47 -11.18 -14.02
N HIS A 44 3.64 -11.49 -13.02
CA HIS A 44 2.48 -12.38 -13.18
C HIS A 44 1.24 -11.64 -13.70
N LYS A 45 0.26 -12.40 -14.22
CA LYS A 45 -1.04 -11.86 -14.65
C LYS A 45 -1.81 -11.19 -13.51
N GLY A 46 -1.62 -11.70 -12.30
CA GLY A 46 -2.30 -11.26 -11.09
C GLY A 46 -3.69 -11.86 -10.90
N ALA A 47 -4.16 -11.80 -9.67
CA ALA A 47 -5.35 -12.46 -9.14
C ALA A 47 -6.68 -11.93 -9.71
N CYS A 48 -6.69 -10.74 -10.32
CA CYS A 48 -7.87 -10.21 -11.03
C CYS A 48 -7.90 -10.58 -12.52
N GLY A 49 -6.95 -11.41 -12.99
CA GLY A 49 -6.94 -11.90 -14.36
C GLY A 49 -6.72 -10.82 -15.41
N CYS A 50 -5.88 -9.83 -15.12
CA CYS A 50 -5.58 -8.71 -16.01
C CYS A 50 -4.48 -9.07 -17.03
N GLY A 51 -4.78 -10.06 -17.86
CA GLY A 51 -3.91 -10.58 -18.91
C GLY A 51 -4.63 -11.57 -19.81
N ALA A 52 -3.91 -12.18 -20.76
CA ALA A 52 -4.53 -13.10 -21.70
C ALA A 52 -5.07 -14.36 -21.00
N ALA A 53 -6.29 -14.77 -21.37
CA ALA A 53 -7.09 -15.72 -20.59
C ALA A 53 -6.42 -17.06 -20.27
N ASN A 54 -5.67 -17.60 -21.24
CA ASN A 54 -5.01 -18.91 -21.16
C ASN A 54 -3.50 -18.81 -20.92
N SER A 55 -3.05 -17.73 -20.29
CA SER A 55 -1.65 -17.52 -19.96
C SER A 55 -1.51 -16.83 -18.61
N ASP A 56 -0.30 -16.88 -18.05
CA ASP A 56 0.11 -16.06 -16.91
C ASP A 56 0.78 -14.73 -17.35
N ALA A 57 0.62 -14.35 -18.63
CA ALA A 57 1.14 -13.09 -19.12
C ALA A 57 0.19 -11.94 -18.78
N PRO A 58 0.63 -10.91 -18.04
CA PRO A 58 -0.16 -9.72 -17.78
C PRO A 58 -0.31 -8.87 -19.05
N PHE A 59 -1.36 -8.05 -19.11
CA PHE A 59 -1.39 -6.94 -20.07
C PHE A 59 -0.27 -5.96 -19.73
N ALA A 60 0.30 -5.32 -20.77
CA ALA A 60 1.42 -4.38 -20.58
C ALA A 60 1.09 -3.24 -19.60
N TRP A 61 -0.15 -2.75 -19.62
CA TRP A 61 -0.60 -1.70 -18.71
C TRP A 61 -0.59 -2.15 -17.24
N ASN A 62 -0.85 -3.43 -16.97
CA ASN A 62 -0.88 -3.97 -15.61
C ASN A 62 0.53 -4.07 -14.97
N LEU A 63 1.60 -3.95 -15.76
CA LEU A 63 2.97 -3.83 -15.28
C LEU A 63 3.49 -2.39 -15.22
N GLN A 64 2.79 -1.45 -15.86
CA GLN A 64 3.27 -0.08 -16.09
C GLN A 64 2.52 0.97 -15.27
N ASP A 65 1.21 0.76 -15.10
CA ASP A 65 0.35 1.71 -14.42
C ASP A 65 0.49 1.62 -12.89
N LEU A 66 -0.15 2.56 -12.20
CA LEU A 66 -0.33 2.53 -10.75
C LEU A 66 -1.41 1.50 -10.40
N VAL A 67 -0.98 0.26 -10.22
CA VAL A 67 -1.83 -0.84 -9.75
C VAL A 67 -1.27 -1.44 -8.46
N THR A 68 -2.11 -2.13 -7.70
CA THR A 68 -1.74 -2.66 -6.38
C THR A 68 -2.31 -4.06 -6.13
N ALA A 69 -1.60 -4.80 -5.28
CA ALA A 69 -2.03 -5.99 -4.59
C ALA A 69 -2.28 -5.65 -3.10
N PRO A 70 -3.53 -5.42 -2.67
CA PRO A 70 -3.81 -5.17 -1.27
C PRO A 70 -3.74 -6.47 -0.46
N ASN A 71 -3.65 -6.37 0.87
CA ASN A 71 -3.74 -7.55 1.73
C ASN A 71 -5.05 -8.34 1.49
N GLN A 72 -4.99 -9.66 1.62
CA GLN A 72 -6.07 -10.61 1.35
C GLN A 72 -7.47 -10.15 1.82
N MET A 73 -7.55 -9.62 3.04
CA MET A 73 -8.82 -9.22 3.65
C MET A 73 -9.42 -7.96 3.00
N ILE A 74 -8.59 -7.10 2.42
CA ILE A 74 -9.07 -6.04 1.52
C ILE A 74 -9.37 -6.63 0.15
N TYR A 75 -8.50 -7.46 -0.41
CA TYR A 75 -8.69 -8.03 -1.75
C TYR A 75 -10.08 -8.69 -1.93
N ASP A 76 -10.51 -9.49 -0.96
CA ASP A 76 -11.77 -10.25 -1.01
C ASP A 76 -12.84 -9.79 0.00
N ASP A 77 -12.74 -8.55 0.51
CA ASP A 77 -13.70 -7.97 1.46
C ASP A 77 -14.00 -8.90 2.68
N GLY A 78 -12.93 -9.37 3.31
CA GLY A 78 -12.93 -10.29 4.45
C GLY A 78 -13.05 -11.77 4.10
N GLY A 79 -13.11 -12.11 2.81
CA GLY A 79 -13.01 -13.49 2.35
C GLY A 79 -11.55 -13.98 2.22
N GLN A 80 -11.40 -15.15 1.62
CA GLN A 80 -10.11 -15.85 1.44
C GLN A 80 -9.85 -16.23 -0.02
N ASN A 81 -10.66 -15.73 -0.97
CA ASN A 81 -10.39 -16.01 -2.37
C ASN A 81 -9.07 -15.33 -2.76
N THR A 82 -8.25 -16.04 -3.54
CA THR A 82 -7.01 -15.53 -4.15
C THR A 82 -7.18 -15.33 -5.67
N TRP A 83 -8.42 -15.37 -6.18
CA TRP A 83 -8.76 -15.21 -7.58
C TRP A 83 -10.15 -14.57 -7.71
N CYS A 84 -10.26 -13.53 -8.56
CA CYS A 84 -11.47 -12.70 -8.70
C CYS A 84 -12.08 -12.24 -7.36
N GLY A 85 -11.25 -11.70 -6.48
CA GLY A 85 -11.68 -11.16 -5.20
C GLY A 85 -12.68 -10.02 -5.38
N ARG A 86 -13.57 -9.85 -4.39
CA ARG A 86 -14.67 -8.87 -4.45
C ARG A 86 -14.25 -7.42 -4.69
N ASN A 87 -13.00 -7.06 -4.43
CA ASN A 87 -12.49 -5.71 -4.62
C ASN A 87 -11.57 -5.56 -5.84
N CYS A 88 -11.47 -6.58 -6.70
CA CYS A 88 -10.86 -6.43 -8.03
C CYS A 88 -11.47 -5.25 -8.80
N GLY A 89 -10.61 -4.46 -9.44
CA GLY A 89 -11.01 -3.31 -10.24
C GLY A 89 -11.44 -2.07 -9.44
N LYS A 90 -11.51 -2.14 -8.11
CA LYS A 90 -11.71 -0.94 -7.28
C LYS A 90 -10.43 -0.11 -7.23
N CYS A 91 -10.60 1.19 -6.98
CA CYS A 91 -9.47 2.11 -6.85
C CYS A 91 -9.36 2.66 -5.44
N VAL A 92 -8.12 2.84 -5.01
CA VAL A 92 -7.77 3.46 -3.73
C VAL A 92 -6.91 4.69 -3.99
N GLN A 93 -7.18 5.76 -3.27
CA GLN A 93 -6.29 6.92 -3.23
C GLN A 93 -5.37 6.76 -2.03
N LEU A 94 -4.06 6.76 -2.28
CA LEU A 94 -3.02 6.72 -1.27
C LEU A 94 -2.40 8.11 -1.15
N THR A 95 -2.35 8.65 0.06
CA THR A 95 -1.78 9.98 0.33
C THR A 95 -0.70 9.83 1.39
N PRO A 96 0.58 10.07 1.06
CA PRO A 96 1.64 9.94 2.04
C PRO A 96 1.47 10.89 3.22
N THR A 97 1.78 10.40 4.42
CA THR A 97 1.83 11.23 5.65
C THR A 97 3.17 11.95 5.78
N GLY A 98 4.18 11.47 5.04
CA GLY A 98 5.59 11.80 5.22
C GLY A 98 6.28 10.88 6.24
N GLY A 99 5.56 9.94 6.86
CA GLY A 99 6.13 8.92 7.75
C GLY A 99 6.54 7.65 7.00
N PHE A 100 7.25 6.78 7.70
CA PHE A 100 7.66 5.45 7.25
C PHE A 100 7.99 4.58 8.46
N ILE A 101 8.10 3.26 8.28
CA ILE A 101 8.58 2.36 9.34
C ILE A 101 10.12 2.41 9.39
N PRO A 102 10.74 2.77 10.53
CA PRO A 102 12.18 2.90 10.62
C PRO A 102 12.94 1.65 10.16
N GLY A 103 13.89 1.83 9.24
CA GLY A 103 14.69 0.74 8.67
C GLY A 103 14.03 -0.04 7.54
N LEU A 104 12.74 0.19 7.26
CA LEU A 104 11.96 -0.52 6.24
C LEU A 104 11.38 0.41 5.18
N GLY A 105 11.79 1.68 5.16
CA GLY A 105 11.37 2.69 4.19
C GLY A 105 12.03 4.04 4.42
N ASN A 106 11.57 5.06 3.68
CA ASN A 106 12.02 6.44 3.78
C ASN A 106 10.86 7.42 3.64
N SER A 107 11.09 8.67 4.07
CA SER A 107 10.12 9.74 3.85
C SER A 107 10.00 10.03 2.35
N PRO A 108 8.78 10.14 1.81
CA PRO A 108 8.55 10.50 0.42
C PRO A 108 8.99 11.94 0.15
N ARG A 109 9.27 12.27 -1.12
CA ARG A 109 9.69 13.62 -1.54
C ARG A 109 8.60 14.67 -1.36
N ASP A 110 7.35 14.25 -1.52
CA ASP A 110 6.15 15.05 -1.30
C ASP A 110 5.00 14.16 -0.82
N ASN A 111 3.87 14.80 -0.48
CA ASN A 111 2.66 14.11 0.00
C ASN A 111 1.54 14.14 -1.05
N ASN A 112 1.88 14.19 -2.35
CA ASN A 112 0.87 14.21 -3.39
C ASN A 112 0.08 12.88 -3.38
N PRO A 113 -1.26 12.95 -3.52
CA PRO A 113 -2.09 11.75 -3.58
C PRO A 113 -1.97 11.07 -4.94
N HIS A 114 -1.97 9.75 -4.94
CA HIS A 114 -1.99 8.92 -6.15
C HIS A 114 -3.08 7.85 -6.06
N ILE A 115 -3.72 7.56 -7.19
CA ILE A 115 -4.78 6.56 -7.28
C ILE A 115 -4.19 5.27 -7.86
N PHE A 116 -4.45 4.16 -7.17
CA PHE A 116 -4.04 2.82 -7.58
C PHE A 116 -5.28 1.95 -7.81
N MET A 117 -5.26 1.13 -8.86
CA MET A 117 -6.30 0.12 -9.10
C MET A 117 -5.89 -1.25 -8.54
N ILE A 118 -6.82 -1.94 -7.89
CA ILE A 118 -6.61 -3.31 -7.38
C ILE A 118 -6.68 -4.30 -8.55
N THR A 119 -5.56 -4.96 -8.85
CA THR A 119 -5.44 -5.94 -9.95
C THR A 119 -4.84 -7.27 -9.54
N ASN A 120 -4.37 -7.37 -8.29
CA ASN A 120 -3.76 -8.58 -7.75
C ASN A 120 -4.09 -8.73 -6.24
N ASP A 121 -3.63 -9.81 -5.63
CA ASP A 121 -3.78 -10.15 -4.21
C ASP A 121 -2.40 -10.20 -3.54
N CYS A 122 -2.27 -9.66 -2.33
CA CYS A 122 -1.15 -9.94 -1.44
C CYS A 122 -1.61 -10.98 -0.41
N PRO A 123 -1.36 -12.28 -0.66
CA PRO A 123 -1.85 -13.33 0.21
C PRO A 123 -1.12 -13.30 1.54
N VAL A 124 -1.77 -13.80 2.60
CA VAL A 124 -1.16 -13.90 3.94
C VAL A 124 0.09 -14.78 3.90
N GLN A 125 0.01 -15.93 3.21
CA GLN A 125 1.10 -16.89 3.14
C GLN A 125 2.32 -16.28 2.43
N GLY A 126 3.45 -16.22 3.15
CA GLY A 126 4.70 -15.65 2.66
C GLY A 126 4.80 -14.13 2.79
N ASN A 127 3.73 -13.44 3.20
CA ASN A 127 3.70 -11.99 3.42
C ASN A 127 3.13 -11.64 4.80
N GLU A 128 3.35 -12.50 5.80
CA GLU A 128 2.72 -12.42 7.12
C GLU A 128 3.00 -11.08 7.82
N GLU A 129 4.19 -10.50 7.62
CA GLU A 129 4.58 -9.22 8.20
C GLU A 129 3.66 -8.08 7.77
N TRP A 130 3.34 -8.01 6.48
CA TRP A 130 2.72 -6.87 5.83
C TRP A 130 1.24 -7.08 5.53
N CYS A 131 0.90 -8.26 5.01
CA CYS A 131 -0.43 -8.63 4.53
C CYS A 131 -1.17 -9.60 5.48
N GLY A 132 -0.58 -9.92 6.64
CA GLY A 132 -1.12 -10.84 7.64
C GLY A 132 -2.29 -10.33 8.49
N GLN A 133 -3.05 -9.33 8.03
CA GLN A 133 -4.25 -8.89 8.74
C GLN A 133 -5.29 -10.02 8.80
N ALA A 134 -5.79 -10.33 10.00
CA ALA A 134 -6.78 -11.39 10.22
C ALA A 134 -8.23 -10.95 9.93
N GLY A 135 -8.45 -9.70 9.52
CA GLY A 135 -9.78 -9.14 9.27
C GLY A 135 -9.72 -7.97 8.31
N LYS A 136 -10.87 -7.62 7.73
CA LYS A 136 -10.98 -6.49 6.80
C LYS A 136 -10.95 -5.15 7.53
N PRO A 137 -10.68 -4.02 6.85
CA PRO A 137 -10.70 -2.71 7.48
C PRO A 137 -11.98 -2.43 8.28
N GLY A 138 -11.84 -1.74 9.40
CA GLY A 138 -12.92 -1.49 10.36
C GLY A 138 -13.18 -2.62 11.35
N THR A 139 -12.45 -3.74 11.29
CA THR A 139 -12.52 -4.83 12.29
C THR A 139 -11.41 -4.81 13.35
N ASN A 140 -10.59 -3.74 13.36
CA ASN A 140 -9.48 -3.52 14.29
C ASN A 140 -8.35 -4.56 14.21
N HIS A 141 -8.14 -5.15 13.05
CA HIS A 141 -7.07 -6.13 12.80
C HIS A 141 -5.94 -5.48 11.99
N GLY A 142 -4.85 -5.10 12.67
CA GLY A 142 -3.63 -4.59 12.03
C GLY A 142 -2.65 -5.69 11.62
N ASN A 143 -1.73 -5.38 10.71
CA ASN A 143 -0.53 -6.18 10.50
C ASN A 143 0.46 -6.01 11.67
N THR A 144 1.66 -6.59 11.53
CA THR A 144 2.70 -6.54 12.58
C THR A 144 3.15 -5.10 12.92
N HIS A 145 2.88 -4.15 12.02
CA HIS A 145 3.20 -2.72 12.18
C HIS A 145 1.99 -1.86 12.58
N GLY A 146 0.81 -2.47 12.81
CA GLY A 146 -0.40 -1.81 13.32
C GLY A 146 -1.33 -1.22 12.23
N TYR A 147 -1.04 -1.43 10.95
CA TYR A 147 -1.89 -0.94 9.86
C TYR A 147 -2.99 -1.95 9.51
N GLU A 148 -4.25 -1.51 9.48
CA GLU A 148 -5.39 -2.37 9.07
C GLU A 148 -5.41 -2.69 7.58
N ALA A 149 -4.60 -1.97 6.81
CA ALA A 149 -4.48 -2.08 5.37
C ALA A 149 -3.01 -2.16 4.97
N HIS A 150 -2.73 -3.00 3.97
CA HIS A 150 -1.47 -2.99 3.25
C HIS A 150 -1.74 -2.95 1.75
N PHE A 151 -0.93 -2.19 1.04
CA PHE A 151 -0.96 -2.10 -0.42
C PHE A 151 0.44 -2.35 -0.96
N ASP A 152 0.64 -3.52 -1.56
CA ASP A 152 1.86 -3.80 -2.29
C ASP A 152 1.74 -3.20 -3.70
N LEU A 153 2.70 -2.37 -4.09
CA LEU A 153 2.58 -1.50 -5.25
C LEU A 153 3.43 -2.05 -6.41
N GLN A 154 2.80 -2.31 -7.56
CA GLN A 154 3.50 -2.81 -8.73
C GLN A 154 4.59 -1.82 -9.15
N ASN A 155 5.81 -2.32 -9.35
CA ASN A 155 6.97 -1.50 -9.66
C ASN A 155 7.86 -2.07 -10.77
N ASN A 156 7.34 -2.97 -11.63
CA ASN A 156 8.07 -3.57 -12.75
C ASN A 156 8.76 -2.54 -13.66
N LYS A 157 8.16 -1.37 -13.90
CA LYS A 157 8.76 -0.27 -14.68
C LYS A 157 9.35 0.85 -13.83
N GLY A 158 9.49 0.64 -12.52
CA GLY A 158 9.98 1.66 -11.60
C GLY A 158 8.99 2.80 -11.38
N GLN A 159 7.70 2.63 -11.74
CA GLN A 159 6.70 3.68 -11.67
C GLN A 159 6.46 4.20 -10.24
N VAL A 160 6.70 3.38 -9.21
CA VAL A 160 6.58 3.78 -7.80
C VAL A 160 7.92 4.29 -7.27
N GLY A 161 8.97 3.47 -7.36
CA GLY A 161 10.28 3.79 -6.79
C GLY A 161 10.97 4.98 -7.48
N ASN A 162 11.06 4.94 -8.82
CA ASN A 162 11.67 6.02 -9.60
C ASN A 162 10.66 7.11 -9.94
N GLY A 163 9.45 6.70 -10.34
CA GLY A 163 8.40 7.62 -10.81
C GLY A 163 7.86 8.51 -9.68
N LEU A 164 7.49 7.92 -8.55
CA LEU A 164 6.97 8.66 -7.39
C LEU A 164 8.06 9.00 -6.35
N GLY A 165 9.21 8.31 -6.39
CA GLY A 165 10.21 8.44 -5.32
C GLY A 165 9.75 7.81 -4.01
N TRP A 166 8.79 6.89 -4.05
CA TRP A 166 8.22 6.27 -2.86
C TRP A 166 9.05 5.08 -2.42
N ASP A 167 9.46 5.09 -1.16
CA ASP A 167 10.12 3.97 -0.49
C ASP A 167 9.38 3.55 0.77
N ASN A 168 8.42 2.64 0.57
CA ASN A 168 7.50 2.12 1.58
C ASN A 168 6.92 3.23 2.48
N PRO A 169 6.41 4.34 1.91
CA PRO A 169 5.87 5.41 2.72
C PRO A 169 4.64 4.92 3.49
N GLU A 170 4.47 5.48 4.69
CA GLU A 170 3.19 5.45 5.38
C GLU A 170 2.20 6.37 4.65
N VAL A 171 1.01 5.85 4.37
CA VAL A 171 -0.04 6.58 3.65
C VAL A 171 -1.35 6.57 4.44
N THR A 172 -2.16 7.61 4.29
CA THR A 172 -3.62 7.46 4.50
C THR A 172 -4.25 6.88 3.25
N TRP A 173 -5.34 6.13 3.39
CA TRP A 173 -6.02 5.52 2.26
C TRP A 173 -7.53 5.71 2.30
N GLN A 174 -8.16 5.67 1.12
CA GLN A 174 -9.62 5.64 0.96
C GLN A 174 -9.98 5.03 -0.40
N TYR A 175 -11.14 4.37 -0.50
CA TYR A 175 -11.72 4.04 -1.81
C TYR A 175 -12.14 5.31 -2.55
N VAL A 176 -11.94 5.32 -3.86
CA VAL A 176 -12.35 6.40 -4.77
C VAL A 176 -12.89 5.80 -6.07
N ASP A 177 -13.63 6.61 -6.83
CA ASP A 177 -13.98 6.24 -8.20
C ASP A 177 -12.72 6.11 -9.05
N CYS A 178 -12.63 5.01 -9.80
CA CYS A 178 -11.54 4.82 -10.73
C CYS A 178 -11.59 5.89 -11.85
N PRO A 179 -10.42 6.43 -12.26
CA PRO A 179 -10.30 7.17 -13.51
C PRO A 179 -10.85 6.36 -14.69
N GLN A 180 -11.39 7.04 -15.70
CA GLN A 180 -12.04 6.37 -16.83
C GLN A 180 -11.11 5.40 -17.58
N ASP A 181 -9.82 5.73 -17.67
CA ASP A 181 -8.81 4.88 -18.27
C ASP A 181 -8.66 3.54 -17.53
N PHE A 182 -8.62 3.56 -16.18
CA PHE A 182 -8.60 2.35 -15.36
C PHE A 182 -9.85 1.50 -15.54
N LYS A 183 -11.03 2.11 -15.62
CA LYS A 183 -12.28 1.39 -15.91
C LYS A 183 -12.19 0.66 -17.25
N ASN A 184 -11.76 1.36 -18.31
CA ASN A 184 -11.62 0.78 -19.64
C ASN A 184 -10.59 -0.36 -19.69
N LYS A 185 -9.51 -0.25 -18.92
CA LYS A 185 -8.48 -1.29 -18.78
C LYS A 185 -9.01 -2.50 -18.02
N PHE A 186 -9.73 -2.28 -16.92
CA PHE A 186 -10.29 -3.37 -16.12
C PHE A 186 -11.34 -4.20 -16.88
N ASN A 187 -12.09 -3.59 -17.81
CA ASN A 187 -13.02 -4.31 -18.70
C ASN A 187 -12.35 -5.40 -19.56
N GLN A 188 -11.02 -5.39 -19.67
CA GLN A 188 -10.25 -6.41 -20.39
C GLN A 188 -9.88 -7.60 -19.49
N CYS A 189 -9.96 -7.43 -18.16
CA CYS A 189 -9.60 -8.46 -17.19
C CYS A 189 -10.68 -9.53 -17.10
N GLN A 190 -10.28 -10.75 -16.75
CA GLN A 190 -11.21 -11.90 -16.65
C GLN A 190 -12.26 -11.75 -15.55
N CYS A 191 -11.99 -10.92 -14.54
CA CYS A 191 -12.82 -10.76 -13.35
C CYS A 191 -13.72 -9.51 -13.38
N HIS A 192 -13.90 -8.84 -14.53
CA HIS A 192 -14.79 -7.68 -14.66
C HIS A 192 -16.28 -8.05 -14.57
#